data_AF-A0A6A3ATY7-F1
#
_entry.id   AF-A0A6A3ATY7-F1
#
_cell.length_a   1.000
_cell.length_b   1.000
_cell.length_c   1.000
_cell.angle_alpha   90.00
_cell.angle_beta   90.00
_cell.angle_gamma   90.00
#
_symmetry.space_group_name_H-M   'P 1'
#
loop_
_entity.id
_entity.type
_entity.pdbx_description
1 polymer ?
#
loop_
_entity_poly.entity_id
_entity_poly.type
_entity_poly.pdbx_seq_one_letter_code
_entity_poly.pdbx_strand_id
1 'polypeptide(L)'
;MKDQNTKQIKVEDMEAPVFKALLHFIYWDSLLDMQELTGINSKWASTLMSQHLLAAADRYGLERLRIVCEANLCEEVAINSVATTLALAEQHHCFQLKAVCLKFVAMPENLRAVMQTDGFEYLKESCPSLLTELLEYVARVNEHSVFTCKHGNEAIFDGSDANGRRVKQRL
;
A
#
# COMPACT_ATOMS: atom_id res chain seq x y z
N MET A 1 -28.01 -15.47 -17.61
CA MET A 1 -27.09 -15.31 -18.75
C MET A 1 -27.90 -15.38 -20.03
N LYS A 2 -28.01 -14.27 -20.77
CA LYS A 2 -28.88 -14.11 -21.97
C LYS A 2 -28.09 -13.86 -23.25
N ASP A 3 -26.78 -14.12 -23.26
CA ASP A 3 -25.87 -13.68 -24.34
C ASP A 3 -25.43 -14.81 -25.27
N GLN A 4 -26.21 -15.89 -25.41
CA GLN A 4 -25.77 -17.08 -26.16
C GLN A 4 -25.71 -16.88 -27.69
N ASN A 5 -26.00 -15.70 -28.24
CA ASN A 5 -25.82 -15.44 -29.68
C ASN A 5 -25.85 -13.95 -30.11
N THR A 6 -25.42 -13.04 -29.25
CA THR A 6 -25.39 -11.60 -29.58
C THR A 6 -24.07 -11.23 -30.27
N LYS A 7 -24.14 -10.65 -31.48
CA LYS A 7 -22.96 -10.17 -32.23
C LYS A 7 -22.28 -8.94 -31.60
N GLN A 8 -22.88 -8.38 -30.55
CA GLN A 8 -22.43 -7.16 -29.89
C GLN A 8 -22.63 -7.31 -28.39
N ILE A 9 -21.58 -6.99 -27.63
CA ILE A 9 -21.58 -6.97 -26.16
C ILE A 9 -21.36 -5.52 -25.76
N LYS A 10 -22.24 -4.98 -24.91
CA LYS A 10 -22.13 -3.63 -24.36
C LYS A 10 -21.40 -3.70 -23.02
N VAL A 11 -20.41 -2.82 -22.83
CA VAL A 11 -19.64 -2.66 -21.58
C VAL A 11 -19.98 -1.28 -21.03
N GLU A 12 -20.61 -1.21 -19.85
CA GLU A 12 -21.19 0.03 -19.31
C GLU A 12 -20.38 0.67 -18.18
N ASP A 13 -19.58 -0.08 -17.42
CA ASP A 13 -18.82 0.43 -16.26
C ASP A 13 -17.30 0.31 -16.45
N MET A 14 -16.82 0.75 -17.62
CA MET A 14 -15.38 0.77 -17.89
C MET A 14 -15.03 1.89 -18.85
N GLU A 15 -13.99 2.62 -18.51
CA GLU A 15 -13.45 3.63 -19.40
C GLU A 15 -12.81 2.97 -20.62
N ALA A 16 -12.98 3.57 -21.79
CA ALA A 16 -12.38 3.11 -23.05
C ALA A 16 -10.86 2.84 -22.96
N PRO A 17 -10.02 3.71 -22.33
CA PRO A 17 -8.61 3.41 -22.17
C PRO A 17 -8.36 2.16 -21.30
N VAL A 18 -9.09 1.99 -20.19
CA VAL A 18 -8.96 0.80 -19.31
C VAL A 18 -9.31 -0.48 -20.08
N PHE A 19 -10.39 -0.45 -20.85
CA PHE A 19 -10.80 -1.60 -21.66
C PHE A 19 -9.79 -1.92 -22.78
N LYS A 20 -9.18 -0.90 -23.38
CA LYS A 20 -8.11 -1.10 -24.38
C LYS A 20 -6.87 -1.75 -23.76
N ALA A 21 -6.47 -1.34 -22.55
CA ALA A 21 -5.39 -1.98 -21.81
C ALA A 21 -5.72 -3.44 -21.44
N LEU A 22 -6.95 -3.69 -20.99
CA LEU A 22 -7.46 -5.03 -20.68
C LEU A 22 -7.37 -5.96 -21.91
N LEU A 23 -7.88 -5.51 -23.06
CA LEU A 23 -7.81 -6.27 -24.31
C LEU A 23 -6.37 -6.53 -24.74
N HIS A 24 -5.50 -5.54 -24.64
CA HIS A 24 -4.09 -5.74 -24.98
C HIS A 24 -3.45 -6.83 -24.13
N PHE A 25 -3.70 -6.82 -22.83
CA PHE A 25 -3.20 -7.87 -21.94
C PHE A 25 -3.75 -9.25 -22.33
N ILE A 26 -5.05 -9.36 -22.66
CA ILE A 26 -5.65 -10.65 -23.07
C ILE A 26 -4.96 -11.22 -24.32
N TYR A 27 -4.61 -10.37 -25.29
CA TYR A 27 -4.03 -10.82 -26.56
C TYR A 27 -2.51 -10.94 -26.56
N TRP A 28 -1.81 -10.13 -25.76
CA TRP A 28 -0.35 -9.99 -25.81
C TRP A 28 0.37 -10.38 -24.52
N ASP A 29 -0.39 -10.64 -23.45
CA ASP A 29 0.12 -10.93 -22.11
C ASP A 29 1.08 -9.86 -21.55
N SER A 30 0.91 -8.61 -21.99
CA SER A 30 1.71 -7.48 -21.52
C SER A 30 0.83 -6.26 -21.28
N LEU A 31 1.19 -5.51 -20.24
CA LEU A 31 0.61 -4.19 -19.99
C LEU A 31 1.16 -3.20 -21.03
N LEU A 32 0.27 -2.39 -21.59
CA LEU A 32 0.68 -1.24 -22.40
C LEU A 32 1.22 -0.15 -21.48
N ASP A 33 2.19 0.61 -21.99
CA ASP A 33 2.62 1.81 -21.29
C ASP A 33 1.42 2.78 -21.21
N MET A 34 1.14 3.21 -19.99
CA MET A 34 0.02 4.08 -19.64
C MET A 34 0.18 5.44 -20.31
N GLN A 35 1.43 5.84 -20.58
CA GLN A 35 1.78 7.01 -21.36
C GLN A 35 1.29 6.91 -22.81
N GLU A 36 1.43 5.75 -23.44
CA GLU A 36 0.99 5.52 -24.83
C GLU A 36 -0.54 5.50 -24.94
N LEU A 37 -1.22 5.14 -23.86
CA LEU A 37 -2.66 4.95 -23.84
C LEU A 37 -3.45 6.23 -23.55
N THR A 38 -2.93 7.06 -22.66
CA THR A 38 -3.61 8.27 -22.18
C THR A 38 -2.97 9.55 -22.70
N GLY A 39 -1.72 9.50 -23.19
CA GLY A 39 -0.93 10.68 -23.54
C GLY A 39 -0.53 11.53 -22.33
N ILE A 40 -0.85 11.10 -21.10
CA ILE A 40 -0.68 11.88 -19.87
C ILE A 40 0.48 11.28 -19.06
N ASN A 41 1.54 12.07 -18.85
CA ASN A 41 2.69 11.66 -18.05
C ASN A 41 2.58 12.14 -16.60
N SER A 42 1.55 11.67 -15.89
CA SER A 42 1.39 11.95 -14.47
C SER A 42 1.35 10.66 -13.68
N LYS A 43 2.17 10.58 -12.63
CA LYS A 43 2.16 9.45 -11.69
C LYS A 43 0.76 9.17 -11.16
N TRP A 44 -0.01 10.22 -10.86
CA TRP A 44 -1.39 10.10 -10.41
C TRP A 44 -2.30 9.41 -11.45
N ALA A 45 -2.14 9.75 -12.74
CA ALA A 45 -2.93 9.13 -13.81
C ALA A 45 -2.59 7.64 -13.98
N SER A 46 -1.31 7.28 -13.84
CA SER A 46 -0.84 5.88 -13.82
C SER A 46 -1.48 5.08 -12.68
N THR A 47 -1.46 5.63 -11.46
CA THR A 47 -2.06 4.99 -10.28
C THR A 47 -3.56 4.83 -10.43
N LEU A 48 -4.27 5.89 -10.85
CA LEU A 48 -5.73 5.85 -11.06
C LEU A 48 -6.11 4.77 -12.08
N MET A 49 -5.39 4.69 -13.19
CA MET A 49 -5.74 3.71 -14.19
C MET A 49 -5.30 2.29 -13.80
N SER A 50 -4.23 2.13 -13.00
CA SER A 50 -3.92 0.83 -12.38
C SER A 50 -5.02 0.38 -11.43
N GLN A 51 -5.64 1.30 -10.67
CA GLN A 51 -6.83 1.02 -9.85
C GLN A 51 -8.03 0.57 -10.69
N HIS A 52 -8.35 1.29 -11.76
CA HIS A 52 -9.44 0.89 -12.65
C HIS A 52 -9.18 -0.44 -13.36
N LEU A 53 -7.93 -0.69 -13.76
CA LEU A 53 -7.53 -1.94 -14.39
C LEU A 53 -7.57 -3.12 -13.41
N LEU A 54 -7.23 -2.89 -12.13
CA LEU A 54 -7.36 -3.89 -11.07
C LEU A 54 -8.84 -4.29 -10.89
N ALA A 55 -9.74 -3.30 -10.81
CA ALA A 55 -11.18 -3.56 -10.72
C ALA A 55 -11.73 -4.29 -11.95
N ALA A 56 -11.24 -3.94 -13.15
CA ALA A 56 -11.57 -4.64 -14.39
C ALA A 56 -11.07 -6.09 -14.37
N ALA A 57 -9.81 -6.32 -13.96
CA ALA A 57 -9.22 -7.64 -13.92
C ALA A 57 -10.01 -8.59 -13.00
N ASP A 58 -10.42 -8.11 -11.83
CA ASP A 58 -11.24 -8.87 -10.89
C ASP A 58 -12.64 -9.17 -11.48
N ARG A 59 -13.31 -8.17 -12.08
CA ARG A 59 -14.62 -8.34 -12.72
C ARG A 59 -14.63 -9.38 -13.84
N TYR A 60 -13.56 -9.47 -14.62
CA TYR A 60 -13.44 -10.41 -15.75
C TYR A 60 -12.69 -11.71 -15.38
N GLY A 61 -12.29 -11.89 -14.12
CA GLY A 61 -11.60 -13.10 -13.65
C GLY A 61 -10.18 -13.28 -14.22
N LEU A 62 -9.49 -12.18 -14.53
CA LEU A 62 -8.13 -12.19 -15.07
C LEU A 62 -7.10 -12.16 -13.94
N GLU A 63 -6.89 -13.30 -13.30
CA GLU A 63 -6.06 -13.43 -12.09
C GLU A 63 -4.63 -12.89 -12.27
N ARG A 64 -3.98 -13.24 -13.40
CA ARG A 64 -2.60 -12.78 -13.66
C ARG A 64 -2.52 -11.25 -13.79
N LEU A 65 -3.49 -10.65 -14.46
CA LEU A 65 -3.54 -9.19 -14.59
C LEU A 65 -3.77 -8.53 -13.23
N ARG A 66 -4.66 -9.12 -12.41
CA ARG A 66 -4.92 -8.66 -11.05
C ARG A 66 -3.65 -8.60 -10.22
N ILE A 67 -2.85 -9.67 -10.23
CA ILE A 67 -1.56 -9.74 -9.51
C ILE A 67 -0.57 -8.69 -10.01
N VAL A 68 -0.50 -8.46 -11.33
CA VAL A 68 0.40 -7.43 -11.90
C VAL A 68 -0.04 -6.03 -11.47
N CYS A 69 -1.34 -5.72 -11.54
CA CYS A 69 -1.87 -4.44 -11.06
C CYS A 69 -1.64 -4.27 -9.55
N GLU A 70 -1.79 -5.33 -8.76
CA GLU A 70 -1.51 -5.33 -7.33
C GLU A 70 -0.05 -4.95 -7.04
N ALA A 71 0.90 -5.58 -7.75
CA ALA A 71 2.33 -5.28 -7.61
C ALA A 71 2.65 -3.82 -7.96
N ASN A 72 2.13 -3.32 -9.08
CA ASN A 72 2.35 -1.93 -9.51
C ASN A 72 1.80 -0.93 -8.47
N LEU A 73 0.60 -1.18 -7.94
CA LEU A 73 0.00 -0.32 -6.93
C LEU A 73 0.76 -0.36 -5.60
N CYS A 74 1.41 -1.47 -5.26
CA CYS A 74 2.27 -1.56 -4.07
C CYS A 74 3.50 -0.66 -4.18
N GLU A 75 4.06 -0.48 -5.38
CA GLU A 75 5.22 0.39 -5.64
C GLU A 75 4.82 1.87 -5.69
N GLU A 76 3.58 2.17 -6.07
CA GLU A 76 3.09 3.54 -6.28
C GLU A 76 2.28 4.13 -5.11
N VAL A 77 2.26 3.49 -3.93
CA VAL A 77 1.49 3.99 -2.77
C VAL A 77 1.92 5.41 -2.39
N ALA A 78 0.95 6.33 -2.32
CA ALA A 78 1.16 7.72 -1.98
C ALA A 78 0.07 8.24 -1.03
N ILE A 79 0.38 9.31 -0.28
CA ILE A 79 -0.52 9.88 0.76
C ILE A 79 -1.91 10.22 0.20
N ASN A 80 -1.95 10.80 -1.01
CA ASN A 80 -3.19 11.24 -1.66
C ASN A 80 -4.04 10.09 -2.24
N SER A 81 -3.45 8.92 -2.51
CA SER A 81 -4.13 7.79 -3.16
C SER A 81 -4.27 6.56 -2.27
N VAL A 82 -3.56 6.49 -1.13
CA VAL A 82 -3.52 5.27 -0.31
C VAL A 82 -4.87 4.89 0.27
N ALA A 83 -5.71 5.87 0.62
CA ALA A 83 -7.04 5.59 1.19
C ALA A 83 -8.00 4.98 0.15
N THR A 84 -8.00 5.50 -1.08
CA THR A 84 -8.80 4.92 -2.18
C THR A 84 -8.24 3.57 -2.62
N THR A 85 -6.91 3.43 -2.66
CA THR A 85 -6.23 2.16 -2.97
C THR A 85 -6.54 1.08 -1.93
N LEU A 86 -6.59 1.46 -0.65
CA LEU A 86 -6.92 0.55 0.45
C LEU A 86 -8.37 0.04 0.37
N ALA A 87 -9.33 0.93 0.08
CA ALA A 87 -10.72 0.54 -0.14
C ALA A 87 -10.84 -0.44 -1.32
N LEU A 88 -10.14 -0.15 -2.41
CA LEU A 88 -10.14 -0.97 -3.61
C LEU A 88 -9.49 -2.34 -3.38
N ALA A 89 -8.40 -2.40 -2.60
CA ALA A 89 -7.74 -3.65 -2.22
C ALA A 89 -8.66 -4.55 -1.40
N GLU A 90 -9.48 -3.98 -0.50
CA GLU A 90 -10.49 -4.74 0.24
C GLU A 90 -11.59 -5.27 -0.68
N GLN A 91 -12.12 -4.42 -1.55
CA GLN A 91 -13.22 -4.77 -2.44
C GLN A 91 -12.86 -5.90 -3.41
N HIS A 92 -11.61 -5.93 -3.89
CA HIS A 92 -11.13 -6.94 -4.83
C HIS A 92 -10.22 -8.00 -4.19
N HIS A 93 -10.26 -8.12 -2.86
CA HIS A 93 -9.53 -9.14 -2.09
C HIS A 93 -8.02 -9.23 -2.40
N CYS A 94 -7.38 -8.08 -2.61
CA CYS A 94 -5.95 -7.95 -2.87
C CYS A 94 -5.18 -7.81 -1.54
N PHE A 95 -4.87 -8.96 -0.91
CA PHE A 95 -4.32 -9.00 0.44
C PHE A 95 -2.93 -8.37 0.59
N GLN A 96 -2.06 -8.45 -0.42
CA GLN A 96 -0.71 -7.89 -0.33
C GLN A 96 -0.77 -6.37 -0.40
N LEU A 97 -1.54 -5.84 -1.36
CA LEU A 97 -1.76 -4.40 -1.47
C LEU A 97 -2.41 -3.83 -0.23
N LYS A 98 -3.43 -4.51 0.31
CA LYS A 98 -4.06 -4.12 1.58
C LYS A 98 -3.04 -4.02 2.71
N ALA A 99 -2.18 -5.03 2.88
CA ALA A 99 -1.16 -5.04 3.93
C ALA A 99 -0.14 -3.90 3.77
N VAL A 100 0.31 -3.63 2.53
CA VAL A 100 1.22 -2.52 2.23
C VAL A 100 0.56 -1.18 2.54
N CYS A 101 -0.69 -0.98 2.12
CA CYS A 101 -1.44 0.24 2.40
C CYS A 101 -1.66 0.45 3.90
N LEU A 102 -2.09 -0.58 4.64
CA LEU A 102 -2.26 -0.51 6.10
C LEU A 102 -0.95 -0.12 6.80
N LYS A 103 0.16 -0.76 6.42
CA LYS A 103 1.48 -0.45 6.96
C LYS A 103 1.89 1.00 6.66
N PHE A 104 1.65 1.47 5.44
CA PHE A 104 1.98 2.83 5.02
C PHE A 104 1.19 3.88 5.80
N VAL A 105 -0.13 3.68 5.96
CA VAL A 105 -1.02 4.59 6.70
C VAL A 105 -0.72 4.56 8.20
N ALA A 106 -0.34 3.41 8.75
CA ALA A 106 -0.06 3.27 10.17
C ALA A 106 1.23 3.97 10.63
N MET A 107 2.09 4.41 9.71
CA MET A 107 3.26 5.21 10.06
C MET A 107 2.81 6.58 10.62
N PRO A 108 3.30 7.01 11.80
CA PRO A 108 2.86 8.26 12.43
C PRO A 108 3.03 9.50 11.54
N GLU A 109 4.08 9.52 10.72
CA GLU A 109 4.39 10.60 9.77
C GLU A 109 3.33 10.72 8.67
N ASN A 110 2.76 9.61 8.24
CA ASN A 110 1.78 9.55 7.14
C ASN A 110 0.35 9.65 7.64
N LEU A 111 0.03 9.02 8.78
CA LEU A 111 -1.34 8.90 9.29
C LEU A 111 -2.07 10.24 9.32
N ARG A 112 -1.43 11.26 9.90
CA ARG A 112 -2.02 12.60 10.04
C ARG A 112 -2.28 13.26 8.67
N ALA A 113 -1.41 13.03 7.69
CA ALA A 113 -1.56 13.58 6.35
C ALA A 113 -2.67 12.84 5.58
N VAL A 114 -2.72 11.50 5.67
CA VAL A 114 -3.76 10.69 5.04
C VAL A 114 -5.15 11.06 5.56
N MET A 115 -5.30 11.27 6.87
CA MET A 115 -6.58 11.67 7.48
C MET A 115 -7.13 13.02 6.98
N GLN A 116 -6.30 13.86 6.35
CA GLN A 116 -6.70 15.14 5.77
C GLN A 116 -7.03 15.05 4.28
N THR A 117 -6.93 13.86 3.68
CA THR A 117 -7.23 13.67 2.25
C THR A 117 -8.69 13.35 2.02
N ASP A 118 -9.24 13.81 0.90
CA ASP A 118 -10.60 13.49 0.47
C ASP A 118 -10.80 11.97 0.31
N GLY A 119 -9.74 11.24 -0.06
CA GLY A 119 -9.75 9.79 -0.16
C GLY A 119 -10.03 9.10 1.18
N PHE A 120 -9.63 9.71 2.31
CA PHE A 120 -9.92 9.17 3.64
C PHE A 120 -11.37 9.41 4.06
N GLU A 121 -11.98 10.53 3.66
CA GLU A 121 -13.43 10.73 3.84
C GLU A 121 -14.23 9.71 3.04
N TYR A 122 -13.83 9.46 1.78
CA TYR A 122 -14.43 8.38 0.98
C TYR A 122 -14.30 7.01 1.64
N LEU A 123 -13.15 6.70 2.26
CA LEU A 123 -12.93 5.45 2.98
C LEU A 123 -13.89 5.29 4.18
N LYS A 124 -14.19 6.38 4.91
CA LYS A 124 -15.17 6.35 6.01
C LYS A 124 -16.58 6.01 5.55
N GLU A 125 -16.99 6.58 4.42
CA GLU A 125 -18.33 6.37 3.89
C GLU A 125 -18.47 4.99 3.24
N SER A 126 -17.44 4.54 2.52
CA SER A 126 -17.52 3.33 1.70
C SER A 126 -17.23 2.05 2.49
N CYS A 127 -16.30 2.08 3.45
CA CYS A 127 -15.81 0.88 4.14
C CYS A 127 -15.49 1.15 5.63
N PRO A 128 -16.51 1.33 6.50
CA PRO A 128 -16.28 1.61 7.92
C PRO A 128 -15.54 0.48 8.67
N SER A 129 -15.67 -0.77 8.22
CA SER A 129 -14.95 -1.91 8.79
C SER A 129 -13.43 -1.84 8.58
N LEU A 130 -12.98 -1.25 7.47
CA LEU A 130 -11.54 -1.04 7.23
C LEU A 130 -10.93 -0.03 8.19
N LEU A 131 -11.73 0.93 8.66
CA LEU A 131 -11.26 1.89 9.66
C LEU A 131 -11.04 1.21 11.01
N THR A 132 -11.93 0.32 11.42
CA THR A 132 -11.73 -0.45 12.66
C THR A 132 -10.48 -1.32 12.55
N GLU A 133 -10.26 -1.97 11.40
CA GLU A 133 -9.05 -2.76 11.16
C GLU A 133 -7.78 -1.90 11.14
N LEU A 134 -7.82 -0.71 10.52
CA LEU A 134 -6.71 0.23 10.54
C LEU A 134 -6.39 0.69 11.96
N LEU A 135 -7.39 0.99 12.79
CA LEU A 135 -7.20 1.38 14.19
C LEU A 135 -6.57 0.24 15.00
N GLU A 136 -7.04 -0.99 14.83
CA GLU A 136 -6.43 -2.18 15.46
C GLU A 136 -4.99 -2.37 15.00
N TYR A 137 -4.71 -2.19 13.71
CA TYR A 137 -3.36 -2.29 13.15
C TYR A 137 -2.43 -1.23 13.75
N VAL A 138 -2.87 0.02 13.82
CA VAL A 138 -2.11 1.13 14.45
C VAL A 138 -1.83 0.84 15.93
N ALA A 139 -2.82 0.33 16.67
CA ALA A 139 -2.64 -0.04 18.07
C ALA A 139 -1.54 -1.10 18.24
N ARG A 140 -1.56 -2.15 17.41
CA ARG A 140 -0.54 -3.23 17.43
C ARG A 140 0.86 -2.74 17.05
N VAL A 141 0.97 -1.87 16.06
CA VAL A 141 2.29 -1.35 15.62
C VAL A 141 2.94 -0.48 16.69
N ASN A 142 2.15 0.29 17.46
CA ASN A 142 2.65 1.09 18.56
C ASN A 142 3.17 0.27 19.75
N GLU A 143 2.70 -0.96 19.96
CA GLU A 143 3.21 -1.83 21.04
C GLU A 143 4.65 -2.31 20.77
N HIS A 144 5.02 -2.49 19.51
CA HIS A 144 6.37 -2.93 19.12
C HIS A 144 7.43 -1.82 19.21
N SER A 145 7.05 -0.54 19.12
CA SER A 145 7.99 0.58 19.26
C SER A 145 8.35 0.88 20.72
N VAL A 146 7.55 0.41 21.69
CA VAL A 146 7.81 0.58 23.14
C VAL A 146 8.92 -0.35 23.65
N PHE A 147 9.16 -1.49 22.98
CA PHE A 147 10.21 -2.44 23.38
C PHE A 147 11.62 -2.05 22.93
N THR A 148 11.78 -1.21 21.90
CA THR A 148 13.10 -0.84 21.36
C THR A 148 13.76 0.36 22.06
N CYS A 149 13.13 0.93 23.10
CA CYS A 149 13.66 2.10 23.83
C CYS A 149 14.19 1.78 25.24
N LYS A 150 14.33 0.50 25.63
CA LYS A 150 14.86 0.10 26.96
C LYS A 150 16.24 -0.55 26.92
N HIS A 151 17.22 0.01 26.22
CA HIS A 151 18.64 -0.37 26.41
C HIS A 151 19.58 0.83 26.26
N GLY A 152 19.35 1.89 27.03
CA GLY A 152 20.25 3.03 27.08
C GLY A 152 20.20 3.68 28.45
N ASN A 153 21.16 3.28 29.31
CA ASN A 153 21.68 3.96 30.50
C ASN A 153 21.40 3.28 31.84
N GLU A 154 22.20 2.26 32.14
CA GLU A 154 22.73 2.08 33.50
C GLU A 154 24.14 1.48 33.40
N ALA A 155 25.14 2.36 33.39
CA ALA A 155 26.54 1.98 33.62
C ALA A 155 27.22 3.14 34.36
N ILE A 156 26.95 3.25 35.65
CA ILE A 156 27.87 3.93 36.57
C ILE A 156 28.84 2.86 37.06
N PHE A 157 30.09 3.01 36.61
CA PHE A 157 31.24 2.15 36.87
C PHE A 157 31.50 1.97 38.38
N ASP A 158 31.60 0.73 38.83
CA ASP A 158 32.26 0.36 40.09
C ASP A 158 33.78 0.31 39.85
N GLY A 159 34.51 1.23 40.47
CA GLY A 159 35.94 1.41 40.27
C GLY A 159 36.75 0.43 41.13
N SER A 160 37.23 -0.66 40.53
CA SER A 160 38.24 -1.54 41.14
C SER A 160 39.59 -1.34 40.44
N ASP A 161 40.55 -0.80 41.19
CA ASP A 161 41.88 -0.45 40.71
C ASP A 161 42.81 -1.68 40.80
N ALA A 162 43.06 -2.34 39.66
CA ALA A 162 43.98 -3.47 39.54
C ALA A 162 45.36 -2.99 39.07
N ASN A 163 46.11 -2.30 39.93
CA ASN A 163 47.53 -2.06 39.67
C ASN A 163 48.38 -2.12 40.95
N GLY A 164 48.76 -3.33 41.31
CA GLY A 164 49.75 -3.61 42.36
C GLY A 164 51.17 -3.23 41.95
N ARG A 165 51.54 -1.95 42.08
CA ARG A 165 52.96 -1.52 42.13
C ARG A 165 53.17 -0.44 43.19
N ARG A 166 53.58 -0.86 44.39
CA ARG A 166 54.18 0.03 45.41
C ARG A 166 55.58 0.44 44.97
N VAL A 167 55.76 1.70 44.60
CA VAL A 167 57.08 2.32 44.51
C VAL A 167 57.55 2.68 45.92
N LYS A 168 58.67 2.10 46.36
CA LYS A 168 59.31 2.47 47.63
C LYS A 168 60.06 3.79 47.48
N GLN A 169 59.77 4.74 48.36
CA GLN A 169 60.54 5.96 48.55
C GLN A 169 61.92 5.60 49.13
N ARG A 170 63.01 6.13 48.56
CA ARG A 170 64.32 6.17 49.22
C ARG A 170 64.64 7.62 49.57
N LEU A 171 65.14 7.82 50.79
CA LEU A 171 65.77 9.05 51.28
C LEU A 171 66.90 9.51 50.35
#